data_AF-A0A6M0Q549-F1
#
_entry.id   AF-A0A6M0Q549-F1
#
_cell.length_a   1.000
_cell.length_b   1.000
_cell.length_c   1.000
_cell.angle_alpha   90.00
_cell.angle_beta   90.00
_cell.angle_gamma   90.00
#
_symmetry.space_group_name_H-M   'P 1'
#
loop_
_entity.id
_entity.type
_entity.pdbx_description
1 polymer ?
#
loop_
_entity_poly.entity_id
_entity_poly.type
_entity_poly.pdbx_seq_one_letter_code
_entity_poly.pdbx_strand_id
1 'polypeptide(L)'
;MSMNKYKLYLNMIIGTIGTLLVAISALRYIVEEGNSAGYYMISLGFVLTLNYINFLEEKAEISKKLTRIRAVVSIVLYLLFSYFLFL
;
A
#
# COMPACT_ATOMS: atom_id res chain seq x y z
N MET A 1 -24.44 10.71 -4.75
CA MET A 1 -23.33 10.25 -3.87
C MET A 1 -23.35 11.14 -2.62
N SER A 2 -23.54 10.62 -1.41
CA SER A 2 -23.54 11.47 -0.20
C SER A 2 -22.13 11.98 0.11
N MET A 3 -21.98 13.24 0.49
CA MET A 3 -20.70 13.93 0.78
C MET A 3 -19.76 13.12 1.68
N ASN A 4 -20.31 12.31 2.60
CA ASN A 4 -19.57 11.48 3.54
C ASN A 4 -18.85 10.29 2.85
N LYS A 5 -19.48 9.68 1.85
CA LYS A 5 -18.84 8.61 1.04
C LYS A 5 -17.68 9.14 0.21
N TYR A 6 -17.79 10.35 -0.32
CA TYR A 6 -16.69 10.97 -1.07
C TYR A 6 -15.45 11.20 -0.20
N LYS A 7 -15.63 11.78 1.00
CA LYS A 7 -14.54 11.99 1.97
C LYS A 7 -13.87 10.67 2.37
N LEU A 8 -14.66 9.62 2.57
CA LEU A 8 -14.17 8.28 2.87
C LEU A 8 -13.26 7.74 1.76
N TYR A 9 -13.74 7.74 0.51
CA TYR A 9 -12.96 7.25 -0.63
C TYR A 9 -11.67 8.06 -0.84
N LEU A 10 -11.75 9.39 -0.69
CA LEU A 10 -10.59 10.26 -0.82
C LEU A 10 -9.53 9.94 0.24
N ASN A 11 -9.93 9.74 1.51
CA ASN A 11 -9.00 9.34 2.56
C ASN A 11 -8.40 7.95 2.32
N MET A 12 -9.18 6.99 1.82
CA MET A 12 -8.66 5.67 1.45
C MET A 12 -7.63 5.76 0.31
N ILE A 13 -7.87 6.59 -0.70
CA ILE A 13 -6.94 6.81 -1.81
C ILE A 13 -5.66 7.45 -1.29
N ILE A 14 -5.75 8.51 -0.48
CA ILE A 14 -4.58 9.19 0.09
C ILE A 14 -3.76 8.23 0.96
N GLY A 15 -4.40 7.46 1.84
CA GLY A 15 -3.73 6.47 2.67
C GLY A 15 -2.99 5.42 1.83
N THR A 16 -3.64 4.94 0.76
CA THR A 16 -3.04 3.96 -0.16
C THR A 16 -1.83 4.53 -0.89
N ILE A 17 -1.94 5.74 -1.44
CA ILE A 17 -0.84 6.43 -2.13
C ILE A 17 0.32 6.67 -1.15
N GLY A 18 0.04 7.12 0.08
CA GLY A 18 1.06 7.36 1.10
C GLY A 18 1.85 6.09 1.43
N THR A 19 1.16 4.96 1.65
CA THR A 19 1.82 3.67 1.90
C THR A 19 2.70 3.23 0.72
N LEU A 20 2.22 3.42 -0.52
CA LEU A 20 2.99 3.10 -1.71
C LEU A 20 4.24 3.99 -1.85
N LEU A 21 4.12 5.30 -1.61
CA LEU A 21 5.26 6.22 -1.68
C LEU A 21 6.36 5.87 -0.68
N VAL A 22 5.99 5.49 0.55
CA VAL A 22 6.96 5.03 1.57
C VAL A 22 7.67 3.76 1.08
N ALA A 23 6.91 2.78 0.59
CA ALA A 23 7.47 1.51 0.12
C ALA A 23 8.41 1.70 -1.09
N ILE A 24 7.99 2.50 -2.08
CA ILE A 24 8.78 2.80 -3.29
C ILE A 24 10.06 3.57 -2.95
N SER A 25 9.99 4.57 -2.07
CA SER A 25 11.16 5.35 -1.68
C SER A 25 12.20 4.48 -0.98
N ALA A 26 11.75 3.61 -0.07
CA ALA A 26 12.62 2.67 0.61
C ALA A 26 13.23 1.65 -0.37
N LEU A 27 12.43 1.16 -1.34
CA LEU A 27 12.91 0.22 -2.35
C LEU A 27 14.02 0.84 -3.20
N ARG A 28 13.81 2.06 -3.68
CA ARG A 28 14.81 2.76 -4.49
C ARG A 28 16.14 2.93 -3.76
N TYR A 29 16.11 3.37 -2.50
CA TYR A 29 17.31 3.51 -1.68
C TYR A 29 18.09 2.19 -1.58
N ILE A 30 17.36 1.09 -1.37
CA ILE A 30 17.94 -0.24 -1.19
C ILE A 30 18.49 -0.82 -2.50
N VAL A 31 17.83 -0.55 -3.64
CA VAL A 31 18.34 -0.92 -4.97
C VAL A 31 19.64 -0.18 -5.27
N GLU A 32 19.70 1.13 -5.00
CA GLU A 32 20.91 1.94 -5.19
C GLU A 32 22.08 1.43 -4.32
N GLU A 33 21.79 0.88 -3.13
CA GLU A 33 22.79 0.30 -2.22
C GLU A 33 23.04 -1.22 -2.39
N GLY A 34 22.28 -1.91 -3.25
CA GLY A 34 22.42 -3.36 -3.47
C GLY A 34 22.04 -4.25 -2.27
N ASN A 35 21.22 -3.76 -1.33
CA ASN A 35 20.93 -4.44 -0.06
C ASN A 35 19.72 -5.39 -0.13
N SER A 36 19.97 -6.65 -0.49
CA SER A 36 18.91 -7.67 -0.62
C SER A 36 18.12 -7.95 0.68
N ALA A 37 18.74 -7.85 1.85
CA ALA A 37 18.05 -8.01 3.13
C ALA A 37 17.02 -6.90 3.38
N GLY A 38 17.37 -5.68 3.00
CA GLY A 38 16.50 -4.52 3.03
C GLY A 38 15.24 -4.68 2.18
N TYR A 39 15.36 -5.29 1.00
CA TYR A 39 14.23 -5.56 0.12
C TYR A 39 13.16 -6.46 0.78
N TYR A 40 13.59 -7.54 1.43
CA TYR A 40 12.69 -8.43 2.16
C TYR A 40 12.02 -7.72 3.35
N MET A 41 12.76 -6.87 4.08
CA MET A 41 12.20 -6.08 5.18
C MET A 41 11.11 -5.11 4.71
N ILE A 42 11.31 -4.41 3.59
CA ILE A 42 10.27 -3.54 3.02
C ILE A 42 9.05 -4.35 2.59
N SER A 43 9.26 -5.48 1.92
CA SER A 43 8.17 -6.34 1.47
C SER A 43 7.31 -6.81 2.65
N LEU A 44 7.94 -7.24 3.74
CA LEU A 44 7.25 -7.61 4.97
C LEU A 44 6.54 -6.42 5.62
N GLY A 45 7.20 -5.27 5.72
CA GLY A 45 6.62 -4.04 6.25
C GLY A 45 5.39 -3.58 5.48
N PHE A 46 5.41 -3.70 4.16
CA PHE A 46 4.27 -3.40 3.29
C PHE A 46 3.10 -4.36 3.56
N VAL A 47 3.34 -5.66 3.67
CA VAL A 47 2.30 -6.66 4.00
C VAL A 47 1.69 -6.39 5.38
N LEU A 48 2.52 -6.09 6.39
CA LEU A 48 2.06 -5.74 7.75
C LEU A 48 1.21 -4.46 7.73
N THR A 49 1.65 -3.45 6.98
CA THR A 49 0.89 -2.19 6.83
C THR A 49 -0.45 -2.43 6.16
N LEU A 50 -0.51 -3.23 5.08
CA LEU A 50 -1.78 -3.59 4.44
C LEU A 50 -2.73 -4.31 5.42
N ASN A 51 -2.21 -5.26 6.20
CA ASN A 51 -3.01 -5.95 7.22
C ASN A 51 -3.53 -4.98 8.29
N TYR A 52 -2.71 -4.03 8.74
CA TYR A 52 -3.13 -3.01 9.69
C TYR A 52 -4.21 -2.10 9.12
N ILE A 53 -4.08 -1.63 7.88
CA ILE A 53 -5.11 -0.79 7.26
C ILE A 53 -6.38 -1.62 7.02
N ASN A 54 -6.29 -2.91 6.66
CA ASN A 54 -7.48 -3.79 6.57
C ASN A 54 -8.25 -3.83 7.90
N PHE A 55 -7.52 -3.98 9.01
CA PHE A 55 -8.11 -3.98 10.35
C PHE A 55 -8.78 -2.63 10.68
N LEU A 56 -8.14 -1.50 10.34
CA LEU A 56 -8.73 -0.18 10.54
C LEU A 56 -10.00 0.03 9.70
N GLU A 57 -10.00 -0.44 8.45
CA GLU A 57 -11.16 -0.34 7.57
C GLU A 57 -12.33 -1.20 8.07
N GLU A 58 -12.06 -2.39 8.58
CA GLU A 58 -13.09 -3.24 9.21
C GLU A 58 -13.68 -2.57 10.46
N LYS A 59 -12.83 -1.95 11.30
CA LYS A 59 -13.28 -1.18 12.47
C LYS A 59 -14.08 0.07 12.09
N ALA A 60 -13.85 0.63 10.91
CA ALA A 60 -14.59 1.77 10.37
C ALA A 60 -15.87 1.36 9.61
N GLU A 61 -16.29 0.09 9.69
CA GLU A 61 -17.47 -0.47 9.01
C GLU A 61 -17.44 -0.30 7.47
N ILE A 62 -16.24 -0.23 6.90
CA ILE A 62 -16.07 -0.14 5.46
C ILE A 62 -16.38 -1.51 4.83
N SER A 63 -17.03 -1.49 3.66
CA SER A 63 -17.42 -2.73 2.98
C SER A 63 -16.19 -3.60 2.67
N LYS A 64 -16.25 -4.88 3.06
CA LYS A 64 -15.19 -5.87 2.79
C LYS A 64 -14.79 -5.95 1.31
N LYS A 65 -15.75 -5.73 0.40
CA LYS A 65 -15.50 -5.67 -1.05
C LYS A 65 -14.53 -4.55 -1.42
N LEU A 66 -14.72 -3.36 -0.86
CA LEU A 66 -13.88 -2.20 -1.13
C LEU A 66 -12.47 -2.35 -0.54
N THR A 67 -12.37 -2.83 0.70
CA THR A 67 -11.11 -3.17 1.36
C THR A 67 -10.30 -4.14 0.50
N ARG A 68 -10.93 -5.21 0.00
CA ARG A 68 -10.26 -6.21 -0.85
C ARG A 68 -9.79 -5.61 -2.18
N ILE A 69 -10.61 -4.79 -2.85
CA ILE A 69 -10.22 -4.11 -4.09
C ILE A 69 -8.99 -3.24 -3.85
N ARG A 70 -9.03 -2.39 -2.82
CA ARG A 70 -7.90 -1.51 -2.49
C ARG A 70 -6.64 -2.31 -2.15
N ALA A 71 -6.74 -3.38 -1.35
CA ALA A 71 -5.59 -4.23 -1.04
C ALA A 71 -4.97 -4.88 -2.30
N VAL A 72 -5.80 -5.41 -3.21
CA VAL A 72 -5.34 -5.98 -4.49
C VAL A 72 -4.65 -4.92 -5.35
N VAL A 73 -5.25 -3.73 -5.47
CA VAL A 73 -4.66 -2.61 -6.23
C VAL A 73 -3.30 -2.21 -5.64
N SER A 74 -3.19 -2.10 -4.31
CA SER A 74 -1.93 -1.78 -3.65
C SER A 74 -0.84 -2.82 -3.95
N ILE A 75 -1.17 -4.11 -3.90
CA ILE A 75 -0.22 -5.19 -4.19
C ILE A 75 0.23 -5.14 -5.66
N VAL A 76 -0.71 -4.99 -6.60
CA VAL A 76 -0.39 -4.92 -8.03
C VAL A 76 0.50 -3.72 -8.33
N LEU A 77 0.20 -2.55 -7.76
CA LEU A 77 1.02 -1.36 -7.93
C LEU A 77 2.42 -1.55 -7.32
N TYR A 78 2.51 -2.08 -6.11
CA TYR A 78 3.80 -2.37 -5.47
C TYR A 78 4.67 -3.30 -6.33
N LEU A 79 4.10 -4.37 -6.87
CA LEU A 79 4.82 -5.30 -7.75
C LEU A 79 5.25 -4.65 -9.07
N LEU A 80 4.40 -3.83 -9.69
CA LEU A 80 4.74 -3.10 -10.91
C LEU A 80 5.91 -2.12 -10.68
N PHE A 81 5.87 -1.34 -9.59
CA PHE A 81 6.95 -0.42 -9.27
C PHE A 81 8.23 -1.13 -8.85
N SER A 82 8.12 -2.22 -8.09
CA SER A 82 9.27 -3.06 -7.75
C SER A 82 9.92 -3.60 -9.03
N TYR A 83 9.14 -4.18 -9.95
CA TYR A 83 9.66 -4.65 -11.23
C TYR A 83 10.36 -3.56 -12.03
N PHE A 84 9.78 -2.36 -12.12
CA PHE A 84 10.37 -1.24 -12.85
C PHE A 84 11.65 -0.70 -12.22
N LEU A 85 11.78 -0.75 -10.88
CA LEU A 85 12.99 -0.30 -10.18
C LEU A 85 14.15 -1.30 -10.24
N PHE A 86 13.84 -2.59 -10.42
CA PHE A 86 14.85 -3.65 -10.50
C PHE A 86 15.28 -3.99 -11.94
N LEU A 87 14.61 -3.44 -12.96
CA LEU A 87 15.00 -3.54 -14.37
C LEU A 87 15.97 -2.40 -14.74
#